data_AF-A0A9D6WKE9-F1
#
_entry.id   AF-A0A9D6WKE9-F1
#
_cell.length_a   1.000
_cell.length_b   1.000
_cell.length_c   1.000
_cell.angle_alpha   90.00
_cell.angle_beta   90.00
_cell.angle_gamma   90.00
#
_symmetry.space_group_name_H-M   'P 1'
#
loop_
_entity.id
_entity.type
_entity.pdbx_description
1 polymer ?
#
loop_
_entity_poly.entity_id
_entity_poly.type
_entity_poly.pdbx_seq_one_letter_code
_entity_poly.pdbx_strand_id
1 'polypeptide(L)'
;MITTLDDYPIHQTALPVAVPATSDRNFYDRFWFNGFVGDGSLYFSVAMGFYPNRGVHDGGFSVLVDGVQYSLHLSGELPIDRAHTALGPLRIETVVPMRRHRVVVDDAARGFRADLSFEAATGAHEEARQTFTDGLHVSMDVTRVSQFGNWSGFIEIKGRRIDVDPRVTNGTRDRSWGVRPCGEPGGKRSRWATQLYFGWTQTFWRDFVLHGVFFCNADGAIDQGSAAVVPRVARGDTPVFARDTGEIVARPVAYQFDYRPGTRRIRRATTRFEQADGRAFELEFEPLVSFQMAGLGYGHPDWGHGCWKGGYVSGEDVWTLEELDITQVHLFHVQQVCKVTLNGEQTSCGILEHACIGPHAPSGFEEFADVYRPR
;
A
#
# COMPACT_ATOMS: atom_id res chain seq x y z
N MET A 1 -8.55 21.11 -23.40
CA MET A 1 -8.39 19.64 -23.35
C MET A 1 -9.43 19.15 -22.38
N ILE A 2 -10.44 18.43 -22.87
CA ILE A 2 -11.56 17.88 -22.10
C ILE A 2 -11.48 16.35 -22.15
N THR A 3 -12.08 15.69 -21.17
CA THR A 3 -12.10 14.23 -20.96
C THR A 3 -13.52 13.76 -20.74
N THR A 4 -13.76 12.45 -20.74
CA THR A 4 -15.09 11.90 -20.43
C THR A 4 -15.58 12.28 -19.02
N LEU A 5 -14.66 12.62 -18.11
CA LEU A 5 -15.00 13.02 -16.74
C LEU A 5 -15.56 14.45 -16.65
N ASP A 6 -15.35 15.29 -17.67
CA ASP A 6 -15.86 16.67 -17.71
C ASP A 6 -17.39 16.74 -17.93
N ASP A 7 -18.03 15.64 -18.33
CA ASP A 7 -19.51 15.55 -18.40
C ASP A 7 -20.17 15.54 -17.01
N TYR A 8 -19.41 15.20 -15.95
CA TYR A 8 -19.90 15.15 -14.58
C TYR A 8 -19.62 16.47 -13.83
N PRO A 9 -20.49 16.90 -12.90
CA PRO A 9 -20.29 18.14 -12.13
C PRO A 9 -19.30 17.94 -10.98
N ILE A 10 -18.03 17.66 -11.32
CA ILE A 10 -16.98 17.26 -10.36
C ILE A 10 -15.74 18.16 -10.38
N HIS A 11 -15.76 19.25 -11.15
CA HIS A 11 -14.64 20.20 -11.22
C HIS A 11 -14.44 20.91 -9.88
N GLN A 12 -13.20 20.92 -9.40
CA GLN A 12 -12.79 21.64 -8.18
C GLN A 12 -12.19 23.02 -8.46
N THR A 13 -11.93 23.32 -9.74
CA THR A 13 -11.36 24.58 -10.22
C THR A 13 -12.10 25.01 -11.50
N ALA A 14 -11.73 26.15 -12.08
CA ALA A 14 -12.24 26.59 -13.38
C ALA A 14 -11.60 25.83 -14.58
N LEU A 15 -10.68 24.90 -14.33
CA LEU A 15 -9.96 24.13 -15.36
C LEU A 15 -10.65 22.77 -15.59
N PRO A 16 -10.49 22.15 -16.79
CA PRO A 16 -10.95 20.78 -17.05
C PRO A 16 -10.40 19.77 -16.04
N VAL A 17 -11.11 18.67 -15.79
CA VAL A 17 -10.77 17.63 -14.79
C VAL A 17 -9.36 17.05 -15.01
N ALA A 18 -8.87 17.01 -16.25
CA ALA A 18 -7.52 16.57 -16.57
C ALA A 18 -6.41 17.42 -15.93
N VAL A 19 -6.67 18.69 -15.60
CA VAL A 19 -5.65 19.63 -15.12
C VAL A 19 -5.66 19.71 -13.60
N PRO A 20 -4.58 19.28 -12.90
CA PRO A 20 -4.48 19.44 -11.47
C PRO A 20 -4.49 20.91 -11.04
N ALA A 21 -5.00 21.19 -9.84
CA ALA A 21 -4.99 22.53 -9.26
C ALA A 21 -3.58 23.05 -8.91
N THR A 22 -2.60 22.16 -8.84
CA THR A 22 -1.20 22.47 -8.50
C THR A 22 -0.28 22.10 -9.66
N SER A 23 0.78 22.89 -9.86
CA SER A 23 1.88 22.57 -10.78
C SER A 23 2.99 21.76 -10.11
N ASP A 24 2.82 21.36 -8.84
CA ASP A 24 3.81 20.54 -8.15
C ASP A 24 4.04 19.23 -8.91
N ARG A 25 5.28 18.99 -9.33
CA ARG A 25 5.69 17.80 -10.09
C ARG A 25 5.36 16.49 -9.36
N ASN A 26 5.20 16.52 -8.05
CA ASN A 26 4.93 15.35 -7.20
C ASN A 26 3.43 15.08 -7.00
N PHE A 27 2.54 15.85 -7.66
CA PHE A 27 1.11 15.56 -7.65
C PHE A 27 0.83 14.22 -8.34
N TYR A 28 0.05 13.36 -7.69
CA TYR A 28 -0.28 12.03 -8.18
C TYR A 28 -1.70 11.58 -7.79
N ASP A 29 -2.20 10.61 -8.56
CA ASP A 29 -3.33 9.73 -8.23
C ASP A 29 -2.82 8.29 -8.32
N ARG A 30 -3.17 7.41 -7.38
CA ARG A 30 -2.72 6.01 -7.42
C ARG A 30 -3.78 5.03 -6.95
N PHE A 31 -3.90 3.94 -7.70
CA PHE A 31 -4.50 2.71 -7.23
C PHE A 31 -3.42 1.84 -6.60
N TRP A 32 -3.74 1.27 -5.44
CA TRP A 32 -2.94 0.21 -4.86
C TRP A 32 -3.85 -0.86 -4.26
N PHE A 33 -3.44 -2.12 -4.39
CA PHE A 33 -4.17 -3.26 -3.88
C PHE A 33 -3.21 -4.29 -3.30
N ASN A 34 -3.63 -5.03 -2.29
CA ASN A 34 -3.07 -6.34 -2.01
C ASN A 34 -4.15 -7.41 -1.88
N GLY A 35 -3.71 -8.66 -2.00
CA GLY A 35 -4.45 -9.84 -1.63
C GLY A 35 -3.53 -10.86 -0.97
N PHE A 36 -4.03 -11.57 0.04
CA PHE A 36 -3.23 -12.54 0.77
C PHE A 36 -4.10 -13.63 1.40
N VAL A 37 -3.49 -14.80 1.60
CA VAL A 37 -4.05 -15.88 2.42
C VAL A 37 -3.42 -15.80 3.82
N GLY A 38 -4.23 -15.99 4.85
CA GLY A 38 -3.82 -15.74 6.25
C GLY A 38 -2.67 -16.60 6.77
N ASP A 39 -2.35 -17.71 6.09
CA ASP A 39 -1.20 -18.58 6.40
C ASP A 39 0.09 -18.17 5.69
N GLY A 40 0.06 -17.15 4.82
CA GLY A 40 1.20 -16.67 4.06
C GLY A 40 1.54 -17.48 2.81
N SER A 41 0.71 -18.45 2.41
CA SER A 41 0.93 -19.27 1.21
C SER A 41 0.85 -18.48 -0.10
N LEU A 42 0.11 -17.38 -0.10
CA LEU A 42 -0.03 -16.47 -1.23
C LEU A 42 -0.07 -15.03 -0.73
N TYR A 43 0.71 -14.18 -1.40
CA TYR A 43 0.57 -12.74 -1.36
C TYR A 43 0.66 -12.17 -2.76
N PHE A 44 -0.16 -11.20 -3.11
CA PHE A 44 0.01 -10.42 -4.33
C PHE A 44 -0.35 -8.97 -4.10
N SER A 45 0.18 -8.10 -4.94
CA SER A 45 -0.11 -6.68 -4.89
C SER A 45 -0.08 -6.08 -6.28
N VAL A 46 -0.91 -5.05 -6.47
CA VAL A 46 -1.08 -4.33 -7.72
C VAL A 46 -0.93 -2.85 -7.42
N ALA A 47 -0.24 -2.12 -8.28
CA ALA A 47 -0.23 -0.67 -8.25
C ALA A 47 -0.39 -0.08 -9.65
N MET A 48 -1.01 1.10 -9.73
CA MET A 48 -1.11 1.89 -10.95
C MET A 48 -1.13 3.37 -10.57
N GLY A 49 -0.09 4.11 -10.96
CA GLY A 49 0.10 5.51 -10.61
C GLY A 49 -0.01 6.45 -11.81
N PHE A 50 -0.71 7.57 -11.62
CA PHE A 50 -0.90 8.63 -12.59
C PHE A 50 -0.19 9.88 -12.07
N TYR A 51 0.74 10.43 -12.85
CA TYR A 51 1.58 11.57 -12.48
C TYR A 51 1.43 12.70 -13.50
N PRO A 52 0.36 13.51 -13.41
CA PRO A 52 -0.01 14.52 -14.41
C PRO A 52 1.10 15.51 -14.75
N ASN A 53 1.75 16.07 -13.73
CA ASN A 53 2.79 17.08 -13.92
C ASN A 53 4.13 16.48 -14.37
N ARG A 54 4.23 15.15 -14.49
CA ARG A 54 5.39 14.42 -15.02
C ARG A 54 5.11 13.80 -16.38
N GLY A 55 3.84 13.68 -16.78
CA GLY A 55 3.45 12.94 -17.99
C GLY A 55 3.67 11.43 -17.87
N VAL A 56 3.76 10.89 -16.64
CA VAL A 56 4.07 9.46 -16.40
C VAL A 56 2.83 8.70 -15.93
N HIS A 57 2.63 7.50 -16.48
CA HIS A 57 1.74 6.46 -15.99
C HIS A 57 2.60 5.24 -15.67
N ASP A 58 2.58 4.78 -14.42
CA ASP A 58 3.30 3.57 -14.00
C ASP A 58 2.34 2.46 -13.55
N GLY A 59 2.85 1.24 -13.53
CA GLY A 59 2.11 0.06 -13.11
C GLY A 59 3.03 -1.01 -12.55
N GLY A 60 2.48 -1.81 -11.65
CA GLY A 60 3.17 -2.94 -11.07
C GLY A 60 2.21 -4.06 -10.71
N PHE A 61 2.62 -5.30 -10.94
CA PHE A 61 1.94 -6.49 -10.45
C PHE A 61 2.98 -7.45 -9.90
N SER A 62 2.85 -7.82 -8.63
CA SER A 62 3.84 -8.66 -7.98
C SER A 62 3.16 -9.73 -7.12
N VAL A 63 3.68 -10.96 -7.21
CA VAL A 63 3.12 -12.17 -6.61
C VAL A 63 4.23 -12.90 -5.88
N LEU A 64 3.99 -13.18 -4.61
CA LEU A 64 4.83 -14.01 -3.76
C LEU A 64 4.11 -15.33 -3.49
N VAL A 65 4.74 -16.41 -3.93
CA VAL A 65 4.26 -17.78 -3.77
C VAL A 65 5.46 -18.72 -3.67
N ASP A 66 5.38 -19.73 -2.80
CA ASP A 66 6.44 -20.72 -2.56
C ASP A 66 7.85 -20.10 -2.35
N GLY A 67 7.90 -18.99 -1.60
CA GLY A 67 9.17 -18.33 -1.26
C GLY A 67 9.81 -17.52 -2.40
N VAL A 68 9.16 -17.39 -3.56
CA VAL A 68 9.64 -16.58 -4.69
C VAL A 68 8.68 -15.44 -4.98
N GLN A 69 9.21 -14.22 -5.07
CA GLN A 69 8.47 -13.03 -5.47
C GLN A 69 8.76 -12.69 -6.93
N TYR A 70 7.72 -12.74 -7.77
CA TYR A 70 7.75 -12.38 -9.18
C TYR A 70 7.11 -11.01 -9.34
N SER A 71 7.80 -10.06 -9.95
CA SER A 71 7.32 -8.69 -10.11
C SER A 71 7.37 -8.28 -11.57
N LEU A 72 6.26 -7.75 -12.09
CA LEU A 72 6.13 -7.10 -13.38
C LEU A 72 6.06 -5.60 -13.15
N HIS A 73 6.91 -4.86 -13.86
CA HIS A 73 6.99 -3.39 -13.79
C HIS A 73 6.66 -2.77 -15.14
N LEU A 74 5.93 -1.67 -15.10
CA LEU A 74 5.44 -0.95 -16.28
C LEU A 74 5.64 0.55 -16.09
N SER A 75 6.07 1.24 -17.13
CA SER A 75 6.10 2.70 -17.20
C SER A 75 5.71 3.12 -18.61
N GLY A 76 5.01 4.25 -18.74
CA GLY A 76 4.57 4.78 -20.02
C GLY A 76 4.10 6.22 -19.92
N GLU A 77 3.64 6.73 -21.05
CA GLU A 77 3.09 8.08 -21.16
C GLU A 77 1.69 8.14 -20.53
N LEU A 78 1.43 9.21 -19.79
CA LEU A 78 0.14 9.43 -19.16
C LEU A 78 -0.95 9.74 -20.19
N PRO A 79 -2.07 9.01 -20.20
CA PRO A 79 -3.22 9.40 -21.01
C PRO A 79 -3.82 10.71 -20.50
N ILE A 80 -4.24 11.56 -21.44
CA ILE A 80 -5.02 12.77 -21.12
C ILE A 80 -6.29 12.40 -20.36
N ASP A 81 -7.03 11.41 -20.89
CA ASP A 81 -8.22 10.88 -20.24
C ASP A 81 -7.83 9.83 -19.21
N ARG A 82 -7.76 10.26 -17.94
CA ARG A 82 -7.39 9.39 -16.81
C ARG A 82 -8.51 8.43 -16.39
N ALA A 83 -9.67 8.43 -17.07
CA ALA A 83 -10.62 7.31 -16.95
C ALA A 83 -10.07 6.04 -17.62
N HIS A 84 -9.09 6.15 -18.53
CA HIS A 84 -8.41 5.01 -19.15
C HIS A 84 -7.33 4.44 -18.22
N THR A 85 -7.72 3.44 -17.44
CA THR A 85 -6.89 2.76 -16.43
C THR A 85 -6.23 1.49 -16.97
N ALA A 86 -5.53 1.62 -18.11
CA ALA A 86 -4.78 0.55 -18.75
C ALA A 86 -3.35 1.01 -19.10
N LEU A 87 -2.36 0.16 -18.85
CA LEU A 87 -0.97 0.36 -19.21
C LEU A 87 -0.39 -0.99 -19.67
N GLY A 88 -0.15 -1.13 -20.97
CA GLY A 88 0.34 -2.39 -21.53
C GLY A 88 -0.53 -3.58 -21.11
N PRO A 89 0.04 -4.61 -20.45
CA PRO A 89 -0.70 -5.81 -20.06
C PRO A 89 -1.59 -5.62 -18.83
N LEU A 90 -1.44 -4.54 -18.06
CA LEU A 90 -2.16 -4.30 -16.81
C LEU A 90 -3.36 -3.38 -17.03
N ARG A 91 -4.53 -3.78 -16.54
CA ARG A 91 -5.75 -2.97 -16.53
C ARG A 91 -6.48 -3.08 -15.19
N ILE A 92 -6.98 -1.96 -14.69
CA ILE A 92 -7.79 -1.89 -13.46
C ILE A 92 -9.16 -1.31 -13.81
N GLU A 93 -10.23 -2.06 -13.62
CA GLU A 93 -11.61 -1.61 -13.91
C GLU A 93 -12.32 -1.28 -12.60
N THR A 94 -12.92 -0.10 -12.50
CA THR A 94 -13.87 0.22 -11.40
C THR A 94 -15.25 -0.23 -11.84
N VAL A 95 -15.65 -1.43 -11.43
CA VAL A 95 -16.92 -2.06 -11.85
C VAL A 95 -18.09 -1.42 -11.12
N VAL A 96 -17.97 -1.27 -9.79
CA VAL A 96 -18.90 -0.48 -8.97
C VAL A 96 -18.07 0.41 -8.05
N PRO A 97 -18.19 1.75 -8.15
CA PRO A 97 -17.46 2.68 -7.30
C PRO A 97 -17.61 2.34 -5.81
N MET A 98 -16.49 2.34 -5.08
CA MET A 98 -16.42 2.01 -3.65
C MET A 98 -17.02 0.62 -3.30
N ARG A 99 -16.98 -0.34 -4.23
CA ARG A 99 -17.55 -1.67 -3.98
C ARG A 99 -16.87 -2.81 -4.70
N ARG A 100 -16.69 -2.72 -6.03
CA ARG A 100 -16.08 -3.78 -6.84
C ARG A 100 -15.11 -3.25 -7.85
N HIS A 101 -13.98 -3.95 -7.95
CA HIS A 101 -12.90 -3.64 -8.86
C HIS A 101 -12.43 -4.93 -9.52
N ARG A 102 -11.95 -4.83 -10.76
CA ARG A 102 -11.35 -5.95 -11.46
C ARG A 102 -9.94 -5.58 -11.89
N VAL A 103 -8.99 -6.48 -11.71
CA VAL A 103 -7.61 -6.34 -12.18
C VAL A 103 -7.37 -7.43 -13.22
N VAL A 104 -6.91 -7.02 -14.40
CA VAL A 104 -6.52 -7.93 -15.48
C VAL A 104 -5.04 -7.71 -15.77
N VAL A 105 -4.29 -8.81 -15.88
CA VAL A 105 -2.91 -8.84 -16.34
C VAL A 105 -2.80 -9.86 -17.46
N ASP A 106 -2.25 -9.50 -18.60
CA ASP A 106 -1.95 -10.44 -19.70
C ASP A 106 -0.59 -10.15 -20.36
N ASP A 107 0.47 -10.61 -19.72
CA ASP A 107 1.82 -10.68 -20.29
C ASP A 107 2.25 -12.16 -20.36
N ALA A 108 1.64 -12.87 -21.31
CA ALA A 108 1.91 -14.29 -21.56
C ALA A 108 3.39 -14.55 -21.88
N ALA A 109 4.06 -13.61 -22.54
CA ALA A 109 5.46 -13.74 -22.94
C ALA A 109 6.41 -13.82 -21.73
N ARG A 110 6.08 -13.09 -20.65
CA ARG A 110 6.80 -13.18 -19.36
C ARG A 110 6.15 -14.14 -18.37
N GLY A 111 5.03 -14.75 -18.72
CA GLY A 111 4.30 -15.67 -17.85
C GLY A 111 3.60 -14.98 -16.69
N PHE A 112 3.06 -13.78 -16.89
CA PHE A 112 2.18 -13.11 -15.94
C PHE A 112 0.77 -13.03 -16.52
N ARG A 113 -0.18 -13.72 -15.91
CA ARG A 113 -1.61 -13.57 -16.22
C ARG A 113 -2.44 -13.51 -14.94
N ALA A 114 -3.46 -12.68 -14.94
CA ALA A 114 -4.41 -12.61 -13.84
C ALA A 114 -5.75 -12.08 -14.32
N ASP A 115 -6.83 -12.59 -13.74
CA ASP A 115 -8.16 -12.01 -13.80
C ASP A 115 -8.74 -12.09 -12.40
N LEU A 116 -8.71 -10.96 -11.70
CA LEU A 116 -8.97 -10.86 -10.28
C LEU A 116 -10.11 -9.89 -10.02
N SER A 117 -11.10 -10.32 -9.25
CA SER A 117 -12.19 -9.47 -8.79
C SER A 117 -12.07 -9.22 -7.30
N PHE A 118 -11.96 -7.94 -6.93
CA PHE A 118 -12.07 -7.47 -5.55
C PHE A 118 -13.51 -7.12 -5.23
N GLU A 119 -14.02 -7.66 -4.13
CA GLU A 119 -15.31 -7.28 -3.57
C GLU A 119 -15.12 -6.74 -2.15
N ALA A 120 -15.53 -5.50 -1.93
CA ALA A 120 -15.44 -4.86 -0.62
C ALA A 120 -16.37 -5.53 0.39
N ALA A 121 -15.80 -5.94 1.51
CA ALA A 121 -16.51 -6.47 2.67
C ALA A 121 -16.69 -5.42 3.77
N THR A 122 -16.16 -4.21 3.60
CA THR A 122 -16.36 -3.05 4.48
C THR A 122 -16.75 -1.81 3.69
N GLY A 123 -17.22 -0.77 4.38
CA GLY A 123 -17.29 0.56 3.78
C GLY A 123 -15.89 1.11 3.44
N ALA A 124 -15.83 2.01 2.46
CA ALA A 124 -14.64 2.77 2.14
C ALA A 124 -14.31 3.74 3.29
N HIS A 125 -13.18 3.52 3.95
CA HIS A 125 -12.69 4.32 5.07
C HIS A 125 -11.74 5.40 4.55
N GLU A 126 -12.04 6.66 4.88
CA GLU A 126 -11.16 7.79 4.59
C GLU A 126 -10.15 7.91 5.73
N GLU A 127 -8.87 7.65 5.45
CA GLU A 127 -7.82 7.82 6.44
C GLU A 127 -7.58 9.30 6.74
N ALA A 128 -7.07 9.61 7.93
CA ALA A 128 -6.66 10.97 8.24
C ALA A 128 -5.61 11.48 7.23
N ARG A 129 -5.82 12.70 6.72
CA ARG A 129 -4.92 13.36 5.78
C ARG A 129 -3.49 13.42 6.32
N GLN A 130 -2.54 12.98 5.52
CA GLN A 130 -1.14 12.87 5.88
C GLN A 130 -0.39 14.11 5.37
N THR A 131 0.09 14.97 6.28
CA THR A 131 0.64 16.29 5.92
C THR A 131 2.00 16.53 6.53
N PHE A 132 3.01 16.76 5.70
CA PHE A 132 4.38 16.85 6.13
C PHE A 132 5.12 17.96 5.39
N THR A 133 5.92 18.72 6.14
CA THR A 133 6.73 19.83 5.64
C THR A 133 8.21 19.61 5.89
N ASP A 134 9.03 20.10 4.95
CA ASP A 134 10.48 20.14 5.00
C ASP A 134 10.91 21.61 4.99
N GLY A 135 10.85 22.25 6.16
CA GLY A 135 10.95 23.71 6.26
C GLY A 135 9.74 24.38 5.58
N LEU A 136 10.00 25.11 4.50
CA LEU A 136 8.97 25.86 3.76
C LEU A 136 8.27 25.05 2.66
N HIS A 137 8.73 23.84 2.37
CA HIS A 137 8.18 22.99 1.32
C HIS A 137 7.24 21.93 1.91
N VAL A 138 6.06 21.77 1.33
CA VAL A 138 5.17 20.64 1.64
C VAL A 138 5.74 19.41 0.95
N SER A 139 6.34 18.50 1.73
CA SER A 139 6.97 17.29 1.20
C SER A 139 5.96 16.16 0.99
N MET A 140 4.89 16.11 1.79
CA MET A 140 3.76 15.21 1.56
C MET A 140 2.46 15.86 2.00
N ASP A 141 1.42 15.69 1.21
CA ASP A 141 0.07 16.13 1.49
C ASP A 141 -0.89 15.20 0.75
N VAL A 142 -1.34 14.16 1.43
CA VAL A 142 -2.03 13.02 0.81
C VAL A 142 -3.31 12.70 1.54
N THR A 143 -4.36 12.46 0.76
CA THR A 143 -5.57 11.79 1.23
C THR A 143 -5.57 10.36 0.72
N ARG A 144 -6.07 9.43 1.53
CA ARG A 144 -6.16 8.01 1.19
C ARG A 144 -7.53 7.47 1.58
N VAL A 145 -8.06 6.61 0.72
CA VAL A 145 -9.18 5.74 1.03
C VAL A 145 -8.68 4.31 1.11
N SER A 146 -8.95 3.67 2.25
CA SER A 146 -8.70 2.25 2.49
C SER A 146 -10.02 1.49 2.54
N GLN A 147 -10.10 0.37 1.83
CA GLN A 147 -11.29 -0.46 1.77
C GLN A 147 -10.90 -1.93 1.81
N PHE A 148 -11.56 -2.71 2.66
CA PHE A 148 -11.14 -4.07 2.96
C PHE A 148 -12.16 -5.06 2.41
N GLY A 149 -11.68 -6.17 1.88
CA GLY A 149 -12.52 -7.09 1.13
C GLY A 149 -11.85 -8.42 0.86
N ASN A 150 -12.37 -9.10 -0.15
CA ASN A 150 -11.93 -10.41 -0.55
C ASN A 150 -11.72 -10.48 -2.07
N TRP A 151 -10.82 -11.37 -2.48
CA TRP A 151 -10.48 -11.58 -3.87
C TRP A 151 -11.03 -12.88 -4.42
N SER A 152 -11.40 -12.88 -5.68
CA SER A 152 -11.74 -14.09 -6.44
C SER A 152 -11.14 -14.05 -7.83
N GLY A 153 -11.03 -15.21 -8.48
CA GLY A 153 -10.53 -15.31 -9.86
C GLY A 153 -9.30 -16.19 -9.93
N PHE A 154 -8.29 -15.79 -10.70
CA PHE A 154 -7.06 -16.57 -10.82
C PHE A 154 -5.82 -15.72 -11.05
N ILE A 155 -4.68 -16.32 -10.70
CA ILE A 155 -3.35 -15.85 -11.04
C ILE A 155 -2.63 -17.00 -11.74
N GLU A 156 -1.93 -16.72 -12.84
CA GLU A 156 -1.01 -17.63 -13.48
C GLU A 156 0.37 -16.97 -13.57
N ILE A 157 1.33 -17.51 -12.82
CA ILE A 157 2.71 -17.02 -12.77
C ILE A 157 3.65 -18.14 -13.22
N LYS A 158 4.48 -17.86 -14.24
CA LYS A 158 5.51 -18.77 -14.77
C LYS A 158 4.98 -20.19 -15.02
N GLY A 159 3.78 -20.28 -15.60
CA GLY A 159 3.11 -21.54 -15.96
C GLY A 159 2.33 -22.23 -14.82
N ARG A 160 2.39 -21.71 -13.58
CA ARG A 160 1.59 -22.20 -12.46
C ARG A 160 0.32 -21.38 -12.33
N ARG A 161 -0.83 -22.05 -12.41
CA ARG A 161 -2.14 -21.47 -12.08
C ARG A 161 -2.44 -21.60 -10.58
N ILE A 162 -2.98 -20.53 -10.00
CA ILE A 162 -3.43 -20.41 -8.62
C ILE A 162 -4.86 -19.87 -8.69
N ASP A 163 -5.82 -20.66 -8.25
CA ASP A 163 -7.20 -20.19 -8.11
C ASP A 163 -7.32 -19.36 -6.81
N VAL A 164 -7.96 -18.20 -6.92
CA VAL A 164 -8.12 -17.26 -5.82
C VAL A 164 -9.53 -17.40 -5.26
N ASP A 165 -9.62 -17.85 -4.00
CA ASP A 165 -10.88 -18.16 -3.33
C ASP A 165 -11.27 -17.03 -2.35
N PRO A 166 -12.43 -16.38 -2.56
CA PRO A 166 -12.87 -15.26 -1.72
C PRO A 166 -13.16 -15.64 -0.27
N ARG A 167 -13.23 -16.94 0.07
CA ARG A 167 -13.41 -17.40 1.45
C ARG A 167 -12.15 -17.26 2.29
N VAL A 168 -10.97 -17.24 1.66
CA VAL A 168 -9.67 -17.27 2.37
C VAL A 168 -8.72 -16.17 1.92
N THR A 169 -8.91 -15.60 0.71
CA THR A 169 -8.08 -14.51 0.22
C THR A 169 -8.67 -13.16 0.65
N ASN A 170 -8.10 -12.60 1.71
CA ASN A 170 -8.38 -11.24 2.16
C ASN A 170 -7.63 -10.23 1.28
N GLY A 171 -8.06 -8.98 1.30
CA GLY A 171 -7.36 -7.92 0.57
C GLY A 171 -7.73 -6.53 1.01
N THR A 172 -6.83 -5.61 0.71
CA THR A 172 -6.96 -4.18 0.94
C THR A 172 -6.89 -3.47 -0.40
N ARG A 173 -7.83 -2.56 -0.62
CA ARG A 173 -7.80 -1.56 -1.67
C ARG A 173 -7.41 -0.23 -1.05
N ASP A 174 -6.38 0.39 -1.59
CA ASP A 174 -5.96 1.77 -1.36
C ASP A 174 -6.24 2.59 -2.61
N ARG A 175 -6.77 3.79 -2.42
CA ARG A 175 -6.66 4.85 -3.42
C ARG A 175 -6.15 6.09 -2.72
N SER A 176 -5.05 6.64 -3.22
CA SER A 176 -4.42 7.82 -2.66
C SER A 176 -4.15 8.88 -3.72
N TRP A 177 -4.23 10.14 -3.32
CA TRP A 177 -4.02 11.29 -4.20
C TRP A 177 -3.50 12.48 -3.40
N GLY A 178 -2.83 13.40 -4.09
CA GLY A 178 -2.22 14.59 -3.50
C GLY A 178 -0.76 14.74 -3.90
N VAL A 179 0.08 15.26 -3.02
CA VAL A 179 1.52 15.47 -3.23
C VAL A 179 2.31 14.46 -2.40
N ARG A 180 3.19 13.69 -3.03
CA ARG A 180 4.06 12.71 -2.33
C ARG A 180 5.43 12.67 -2.99
N PRO A 181 6.56 12.53 -2.25
CA PRO A 181 7.87 12.50 -2.88
C PRO A 181 7.98 11.23 -3.76
N CYS A 182 7.92 11.43 -5.08
CA CYS A 182 7.99 10.41 -6.11
C CYS A 182 8.82 10.92 -7.29
N GLY A 183 9.11 10.03 -8.24
CA GLY A 183 9.87 10.30 -9.45
C GLY A 183 11.34 10.60 -9.20
N GLU A 184 11.98 11.22 -10.19
CA GLU A 184 13.41 11.53 -10.15
C GLU A 184 13.76 12.45 -8.98
N PRO A 185 14.93 12.24 -8.34
CA PRO A 185 15.42 13.13 -7.28
C PRO A 185 15.39 14.60 -7.71
N GLY A 186 14.97 15.46 -6.78
CA GLY A 186 15.06 16.92 -6.93
C GLY A 186 16.41 17.42 -6.42
N GLY A 187 16.43 18.68 -5.96
CA GLY A 187 17.58 19.26 -5.27
C GLY A 187 17.85 18.60 -3.92
N LYS A 188 17.62 19.33 -2.81
CA LYS A 188 17.84 18.78 -1.46
C LYS A 188 16.93 17.56 -1.22
N ARG A 189 17.48 16.51 -0.61
CA ARG A 189 16.72 15.33 -0.17
C ARG A 189 15.63 15.75 0.82
N SER A 190 14.44 15.17 0.67
CA SER A 190 13.35 15.35 1.62
C SER A 190 13.67 14.69 2.95
N ARG A 191 13.02 15.10 4.04
CA ARG A 191 13.17 14.45 5.35
C ARG A 191 12.84 12.95 5.28
N TRP A 192 11.88 12.59 4.45
CA TRP A 192 11.48 11.21 4.16
C TRP A 192 12.61 10.37 3.58
N ALA A 193 13.51 11.00 2.83
CA ALA A 193 14.69 10.37 2.27
C ALA A 193 15.85 10.29 3.28
N THR A 194 15.65 10.69 4.54
CA THR A 194 16.66 10.65 5.61
C THR A 194 16.16 10.02 6.91
N GLN A 195 14.87 10.11 7.21
CA GLN A 195 14.20 9.43 8.32
C GLN A 195 12.74 9.14 7.95
N LEU A 196 12.36 7.87 7.99
CA LEU A 196 11.01 7.37 7.81
C LEU A 196 10.81 6.18 8.74
N TYR A 197 9.87 6.31 9.67
CA TYR A 197 9.38 5.20 10.47
C TYR A 197 7.87 5.13 10.33
N PHE A 198 7.39 4.08 9.65
CA PHE A 198 6.00 3.96 9.24
C PHE A 198 5.43 2.61 9.66
N GLY A 199 4.23 2.61 10.23
CA GLY A 199 3.44 1.41 10.47
C GLY A 199 2.07 1.52 9.81
N TRP A 200 1.66 0.51 9.06
CA TRP A 200 0.33 0.41 8.47
C TRP A 200 -0.18 -1.02 8.60
N THR A 201 -1.32 -1.17 9.25
CA THR A 201 -1.83 -2.47 9.71
C THR A 201 -3.27 -2.67 9.27
N GLN A 202 -3.59 -3.89 8.82
CA GLN A 202 -4.98 -4.33 8.59
C GLN A 202 -5.14 -5.71 9.18
N THR A 203 -6.06 -5.87 10.11
CA THR A 203 -6.31 -7.15 10.78
C THR A 203 -7.76 -7.56 10.54
N PHE A 204 -7.95 -8.75 9.99
CA PHE A 204 -9.23 -9.18 9.43
C PHE A 204 -9.95 -10.09 10.42
N TRP A 205 -11.03 -9.62 11.01
CA TRP A 205 -11.83 -10.37 11.97
C TRP A 205 -13.11 -10.88 11.33
N ARG A 206 -13.87 -11.70 12.07
CA ARG A 206 -15.16 -12.21 11.60
C ARG A 206 -16.13 -11.08 11.27
N ASP A 207 -16.22 -10.08 12.14
CA ASP A 207 -17.27 -9.05 12.06
C ASP A 207 -16.74 -7.65 11.68
N PHE A 208 -15.42 -7.45 11.69
CA PHE A 208 -14.80 -6.16 11.40
C PHE A 208 -13.39 -6.31 10.83
N VAL A 209 -12.83 -5.21 10.32
CA VAL A 209 -11.41 -5.04 10.07
C VAL A 209 -10.90 -3.93 10.99
N LEU A 210 -9.81 -4.17 11.71
CA LEU A 210 -9.13 -3.12 12.46
C LEU A 210 -7.95 -2.63 11.62
N HIS A 211 -8.04 -1.37 11.23
CA HIS A 211 -7.05 -0.68 10.43
C HIS A 211 -6.33 0.38 11.28
N GLY A 212 -5.02 0.49 11.14
CA GLY A 212 -4.24 1.54 11.78
C GLY A 212 -3.05 1.98 10.94
N VAL A 213 -2.78 3.28 10.95
CA VAL A 213 -1.66 3.93 10.27
C VAL A 213 -0.95 4.88 11.20
N PHE A 214 0.38 4.91 11.19
CA PHE A 214 1.15 5.90 11.93
C PHE A 214 2.54 6.15 11.36
N PHE A 215 3.05 7.34 11.64
CA PHE A 215 4.43 7.75 11.43
C PHE A 215 5.06 8.16 12.76
N CYS A 216 6.33 7.82 12.93
CA CYS A 216 7.11 8.20 14.10
C CYS A 216 8.33 9.02 13.71
N ASN A 217 8.67 9.99 14.55
CA ASN A 217 9.96 10.68 14.47
C ASN A 217 11.10 9.80 15.01
N ALA A 218 12.34 10.31 14.92
CA ALA A 218 13.54 9.60 15.36
C ALA A 218 13.55 9.28 16.86
N ASP A 219 12.84 10.04 17.69
CA ASP A 219 12.73 9.79 19.15
C ASP A 219 11.64 8.77 19.49
N GLY A 220 10.84 8.37 18.51
CA GLY A 220 9.79 7.37 18.64
C GLY A 220 8.40 7.92 18.93
N ALA A 221 8.23 9.23 19.03
CA ALA A 221 6.91 9.81 19.20
C ALA A 221 6.10 9.68 17.91
N ILE A 222 4.82 9.35 18.05
CA ILE A 222 3.88 9.26 16.94
C ILE A 222 3.51 10.69 16.52
N ASP A 223 3.99 11.11 15.35
CA ASP A 223 3.75 12.46 14.83
C ASP A 223 2.37 12.58 14.16
N GLN A 224 1.99 11.53 13.43
CA GLN A 224 0.72 11.42 12.72
C GLN A 224 0.24 9.99 12.74
N GLY A 225 -1.07 9.81 12.86
CA GLY A 225 -1.68 8.50 12.74
C GLY A 225 -3.18 8.54 12.89
N SER A 226 -3.81 7.48 12.43
CA SER A 226 -5.23 7.24 12.61
C SER A 226 -5.49 5.75 12.68
N ALA A 227 -6.59 5.36 13.30
CA ALA A 227 -7.04 3.98 13.31
C ALA A 227 -8.56 3.93 13.26
N ALA A 228 -9.10 2.82 12.79
CA ALA A 228 -10.52 2.57 12.79
C ALA A 228 -10.82 1.08 12.92
N VAL A 229 -11.87 0.77 13.68
CA VAL A 229 -12.59 -0.49 13.59
C VAL A 229 -13.67 -0.30 12.54
N VAL A 230 -13.54 -0.99 11.41
CA VAL A 230 -14.45 -0.86 10.27
C VAL A 230 -15.33 -2.12 10.20
N PRO A 231 -16.64 -2.04 10.50
CA PRO A 231 -17.53 -3.18 10.46
C PRO A 231 -17.61 -3.83 9.08
N ARG A 232 -17.82 -5.14 9.05
CA ARG A 232 -18.14 -5.84 7.82
C ARG A 232 -19.58 -5.56 7.40
N VAL A 233 -19.78 -5.50 6.10
CA VAL A 233 -21.08 -5.32 5.46
C VAL A 233 -21.41 -6.52 4.59
N ALA A 234 -22.70 -6.75 4.36
CA ALA A 234 -23.15 -7.74 3.39
C ALA A 234 -22.65 -7.38 1.98
N ARG A 235 -22.61 -8.38 1.08
CA ARG A 235 -22.37 -8.17 -0.36
C ARG A 235 -23.50 -7.38 -1.02
N GLY A 236 -23.25 -6.79 -2.19
CA GLY A 236 -24.24 -5.97 -2.89
C GLY A 236 -23.64 -5.06 -3.96
N ASP A 237 -24.51 -4.39 -4.72
CA ASP A 237 -24.18 -3.70 -5.99
C ASP A 237 -24.14 -2.17 -5.91
N THR A 238 -24.13 -1.61 -4.71
CA THR A 238 -24.08 -0.17 -4.48
C THR A 238 -22.77 0.24 -3.81
N PRO A 239 -22.33 1.50 -3.98
CA PRO A 239 -21.26 2.07 -3.18
C PRO A 239 -21.51 1.91 -1.67
N VAL A 240 -20.44 1.69 -0.90
CA VAL A 240 -20.50 1.62 0.57
C VAL A 240 -19.39 2.48 1.17
N PHE A 241 -19.74 3.32 2.14
CA PHE A 241 -18.81 4.22 2.83
C PHE A 241 -18.75 3.87 4.32
N ALA A 242 -17.55 3.92 4.91
CA ALA A 242 -17.36 3.48 6.29
C ALA A 242 -18.17 4.32 7.29
N ARG A 243 -18.26 5.64 7.06
CA ARG A 243 -19.11 6.59 7.80
C ARG A 243 -20.59 6.19 7.89
N ASP A 244 -21.09 5.42 6.91
CA ASP A 244 -22.49 4.99 6.83
C ASP A 244 -22.70 3.57 7.41
N THR A 245 -21.64 2.95 7.96
CA THR A 245 -21.62 1.54 8.39
C THR A 245 -21.31 1.35 9.87
N GLY A 246 -21.19 2.45 10.63
CA GLY A 246 -20.86 2.41 12.06
C GLY A 246 -19.38 2.18 12.33
N GLU A 247 -18.49 2.73 11.49
CA GLU A 247 -17.05 2.75 11.80
C GLU A 247 -16.78 3.38 13.16
N ILE A 248 -15.80 2.84 13.88
CA ILE A 248 -15.38 3.38 15.17
C ILE A 248 -13.96 3.89 15.05
N VAL A 249 -13.82 5.21 15.20
CA VAL A 249 -12.53 5.90 15.16
C VAL A 249 -11.71 5.58 16.41
N ALA A 250 -10.44 5.28 16.19
CA ALA A 250 -9.43 5.12 17.20
C ALA A 250 -8.16 5.88 16.78
N ARG A 251 -7.15 5.89 17.65
CA ARG A 251 -5.84 6.45 17.36
C ARG A 251 -4.74 5.54 17.86
N PRO A 252 -3.59 5.46 17.17
CA PRO A 252 -2.42 4.76 17.68
C PRO A 252 -1.89 5.49 18.92
N VAL A 253 -1.62 4.73 19.98
CA VAL A 253 -1.12 5.28 21.26
C VAL A 253 0.20 4.64 21.71
N ALA A 254 0.49 3.42 21.25
CA ALA A 254 1.76 2.77 21.51
C ALA A 254 2.07 1.73 20.42
N TYR A 255 3.36 1.44 20.26
CA TYR A 255 3.86 0.35 19.44
C TYR A 255 5.17 -0.17 20.03
N GLN A 256 5.48 -1.43 19.76
CA GLN A 256 6.75 -2.05 20.11
C GLN A 256 7.11 -3.04 19.01
N PHE A 257 8.20 -2.78 18.30
CA PHE A 257 8.69 -3.63 17.22
C PHE A 257 10.02 -4.26 17.59
N ASP A 258 10.06 -5.59 17.53
CA ASP A 258 11.27 -6.37 17.67
C ASP A 258 11.77 -6.78 16.28
N TYR A 259 13.08 -6.66 16.06
CA TYR A 259 13.70 -6.92 14.77
C TYR A 259 14.52 -8.21 14.79
N ARG A 260 14.67 -8.83 13.62
CA ARG A 260 15.65 -9.91 13.41
C ARG A 260 17.06 -9.30 13.50
N PRO A 261 17.98 -9.88 14.29
CA PRO A 261 19.36 -9.41 14.37
C PRO A 261 20.00 -9.28 12.99
N GLY A 262 20.77 -8.20 12.78
CA GLY A 262 21.44 -7.93 11.51
C GLY A 262 20.52 -7.42 10.39
N THR A 263 19.27 -7.06 10.69
CA THR A 263 18.31 -6.57 9.68
C THR A 263 17.46 -5.40 10.22
N ARG A 264 16.59 -4.83 9.37
CA ARG A 264 15.43 -4.03 9.79
C ARG A 264 14.09 -4.76 9.62
N ARG A 265 14.11 -6.10 9.65
CA ARG A 265 12.91 -6.94 9.48
C ARG A 265 12.26 -7.24 10.83
N ILE A 266 10.96 -6.97 10.96
CA ILE A 266 10.21 -7.28 12.18
C ILE A 266 10.10 -8.80 12.37
N ARG A 267 10.41 -9.27 13.58
CA ARG A 267 10.20 -10.66 14.03
C ARG A 267 8.96 -10.83 14.91
N ARG A 268 8.57 -9.77 15.63
CA ARG A 268 7.37 -9.67 16.46
C ARG A 268 7.03 -8.20 16.63
N ALA A 269 5.75 -7.86 16.67
CA ALA A 269 5.31 -6.50 16.92
C ALA A 269 4.09 -6.48 17.83
N THR A 270 3.95 -5.41 18.60
CA THR A 270 2.72 -5.04 19.28
C THR A 270 2.32 -3.64 18.85
N THR A 271 1.04 -3.41 18.56
CA THR A 271 0.48 -2.06 18.41
C THR A 271 -0.72 -1.91 19.32
N ARG A 272 -0.93 -0.68 19.81
CA ARG A 272 -2.06 -0.32 20.65
C ARG A 272 -2.80 0.86 20.06
N PHE A 273 -4.10 0.68 19.88
CA PHE A 273 -5.02 1.72 19.42
C PHE A 273 -6.06 2.00 20.50
N GLU A 274 -6.46 3.26 20.65
CA GLU A 274 -7.39 3.70 21.70
C GLU A 274 -8.50 4.58 21.13
N GLN A 275 -9.72 4.39 21.62
CA GLN A 275 -10.88 5.24 21.35
C GLN A 275 -10.89 6.45 22.30
N ALA A 276 -11.75 7.44 22.01
CA ALA A 276 -11.88 8.62 22.86
C ALA A 276 -12.43 8.30 24.27
N ASP A 277 -13.14 7.19 24.44
CA ASP A 277 -13.70 6.72 25.71
C ASP A 277 -12.72 5.86 26.54
N GLY A 278 -11.48 5.66 26.05
CA GLY A 278 -10.44 4.86 26.70
C GLY A 278 -10.47 3.37 26.35
N ARG A 279 -11.44 2.90 25.53
CA ARG A 279 -11.41 1.52 25.03
C ARG A 279 -10.16 1.32 24.16
N ALA A 280 -9.38 0.29 24.47
CA ALA A 280 -8.14 -0.03 23.78
C ALA A 280 -8.21 -1.36 23.01
N PHE A 281 -7.45 -1.42 21.92
CA PHE A 281 -7.20 -2.59 21.11
C PHE A 281 -5.69 -2.82 21.07
N GLU A 282 -5.24 -3.92 21.64
CA GLU A 282 -3.85 -4.35 21.61
C GLU A 282 -3.70 -5.52 20.64
N LEU A 283 -2.86 -5.32 19.62
CA LEU A 283 -2.63 -6.29 18.56
C LEU A 283 -1.20 -6.80 18.66
N GLU A 284 -1.04 -8.10 18.81
CA GLU A 284 0.24 -8.79 18.73
C GLU A 284 0.38 -9.45 17.37
N PHE A 285 1.48 -9.18 16.67
CA PHE A 285 1.77 -9.69 15.33
C PHE A 285 2.90 -10.71 15.39
N GLU A 286 2.65 -11.87 14.79
CA GLU A 286 3.60 -12.94 14.52
C GLU A 286 3.79 -13.05 12.99
N PRO A 287 4.80 -12.39 12.40
CA PRO A 287 5.04 -12.43 10.97
C PRO A 287 5.37 -13.83 10.43
N LEU A 288 4.72 -14.23 9.35
CA LEU A 288 4.86 -15.52 8.67
C LEU A 288 5.73 -15.40 7.41
N VAL A 289 5.35 -14.51 6.51
CA VAL A 289 6.05 -14.26 5.24
C VAL A 289 6.18 -12.77 5.00
N SER A 290 7.18 -12.35 4.23
CA SER A 290 7.40 -10.95 3.91
C SER A 290 7.41 -10.70 2.41
N PHE A 291 6.54 -9.81 1.98
CA PHE A 291 6.50 -9.26 0.64
C PHE A 291 7.35 -7.99 0.56
N GLN A 292 8.24 -7.92 -0.42
CA GLN A 292 9.14 -6.78 -0.64
C GLN A 292 8.44 -5.71 -1.47
N MET A 293 8.21 -4.53 -0.91
CA MET A 293 7.44 -3.48 -1.60
C MET A 293 8.19 -2.90 -2.81
N ALA A 294 9.51 -3.11 -2.91
CA ALA A 294 10.30 -2.82 -4.10
C ALA A 294 9.76 -3.53 -5.36
N GLY A 295 9.08 -4.68 -5.22
CA GLY A 295 8.41 -5.35 -6.35
C GLY A 295 7.25 -4.55 -6.95
N LEU A 296 6.81 -3.48 -6.30
CA LEU A 296 5.88 -2.49 -6.83
C LEU A 296 6.51 -1.10 -6.99
N GLY A 297 7.84 -1.02 -7.00
CA GLY A 297 8.59 0.23 -7.20
C GLY A 297 8.91 1.03 -5.93
N TYR A 298 8.47 0.60 -4.74
CA TYR A 298 8.79 1.34 -3.51
C TYR A 298 10.29 1.21 -3.18
N GLY A 299 11.03 2.31 -3.33
CA GLY A 299 12.49 2.34 -3.11
C GLY A 299 13.30 1.63 -4.20
N HIS A 300 12.67 1.00 -5.19
CA HIS A 300 13.35 0.26 -6.24
C HIS A 300 14.32 1.18 -7.03
N PRO A 301 15.58 0.77 -7.27
CA PRO A 301 16.57 1.60 -7.95
C PRO A 301 16.16 2.02 -9.38
N ASP A 302 15.61 1.09 -10.17
CA ASP A 302 15.25 1.35 -11.58
C ASP A 302 13.75 1.55 -11.87
N TRP A 303 12.86 1.04 -11.02
CA TRP A 303 11.40 1.03 -11.21
C TRP A 303 10.67 1.88 -10.17
N GLY A 304 11.33 2.93 -9.69
CA GLY A 304 10.73 3.91 -8.78
C GLY A 304 9.46 4.55 -9.35
N HIS A 305 8.54 4.90 -8.46
CA HIS A 305 7.23 5.45 -8.83
C HIS A 305 7.35 6.78 -9.57
N GLY A 306 6.57 6.98 -10.62
CA GLY A 306 6.52 8.25 -11.36
C GLY A 306 7.83 8.65 -12.05
N CYS A 307 8.79 7.72 -12.20
CA CYS A 307 10.02 7.94 -12.97
C CYS A 307 9.77 7.73 -14.46
N TRP A 308 10.21 8.66 -15.28
CA TRP A 308 10.12 8.57 -16.74
C TRP A 308 11.17 7.61 -17.29
N LYS A 309 10.76 6.71 -18.20
CA LYS A 309 11.64 5.72 -18.83
C LYS A 309 11.81 5.88 -20.34
N GLY A 310 11.46 7.05 -20.89
CA GLY A 310 11.63 7.35 -22.32
C GLY A 310 10.53 6.81 -23.24
N GLY A 311 9.37 6.43 -22.68
CA GLY A 311 8.24 5.86 -23.42
C GLY A 311 7.65 4.67 -22.67
N TYR A 312 6.87 3.86 -23.38
CA TYR A 312 6.38 2.60 -22.83
C TYR A 312 7.53 1.59 -22.66
N VAL A 313 7.72 1.10 -21.43
CA VAL A 313 8.72 0.08 -21.08
C VAL A 313 8.11 -0.90 -20.08
N SER A 314 8.46 -2.17 -20.22
CA SER A 314 8.10 -3.26 -19.28
C SER A 314 9.34 -4.03 -18.86
N GLY A 315 9.37 -4.49 -17.60
CA GLY A 315 10.46 -5.32 -17.06
C GLY A 315 9.97 -6.25 -15.97
N GLU A 316 10.83 -7.19 -15.57
CA GLU A 316 10.51 -8.14 -14.51
C GLU A 316 11.67 -8.30 -13.52
N ASP A 317 11.31 -8.62 -12.28
CA ASP A 317 12.22 -9.12 -11.25
C ASP A 317 11.72 -10.46 -10.73
N VAL A 318 12.66 -11.32 -10.33
CA VAL A 318 12.40 -12.58 -9.64
C VAL A 318 13.33 -12.65 -8.43
N TRP A 319 12.75 -12.71 -7.23
CA TRP A 319 13.50 -12.77 -5.99
C TRP A 319 13.13 -14.01 -5.18
N THR A 320 14.11 -14.90 -4.98
CA THR A 320 14.01 -15.96 -3.95
C THR A 320 14.22 -15.31 -2.59
N LEU A 321 13.21 -15.37 -1.70
CA LEU A 321 13.25 -14.65 -0.43
C LEU A 321 14.37 -15.11 0.51
N GLU A 322 14.75 -16.38 0.45
CA GLU A 322 15.81 -16.95 1.30
C GLU A 322 17.22 -16.51 0.87
N GLU A 323 17.38 -16.15 -0.41
CA GLU A 323 18.66 -15.74 -1.01
C GLU A 323 18.82 -14.22 -1.02
N LEU A 324 17.74 -13.49 -0.71
CA LEU A 324 17.68 -12.04 -0.84
C LEU A 324 18.47 -11.35 0.29
N ASP A 325 19.40 -10.48 -0.10
CA ASP A 325 20.09 -9.60 0.84
C ASP A 325 19.17 -8.46 1.31
N ILE A 326 18.36 -8.76 2.33
CA ILE A 326 17.40 -7.82 2.93
C ILE A 326 18.06 -6.69 3.75
N THR A 327 19.39 -6.56 3.74
CA THR A 327 20.10 -5.42 4.34
C THR A 327 20.18 -4.21 3.42
N GLN A 328 19.81 -4.38 2.14
CA GLN A 328 19.80 -3.29 1.17
C GLN A 328 18.62 -2.34 1.44
N VAL A 329 18.90 -1.04 1.45
CA VAL A 329 17.93 0.00 1.86
C VAL A 329 16.62 -0.06 1.08
N HIS A 330 16.66 -0.38 -0.21
CA HIS A 330 15.45 -0.48 -1.02
C HIS A 330 14.53 -1.65 -0.62
N LEU A 331 14.99 -2.56 0.24
CA LEU A 331 14.24 -3.71 0.78
C LEU A 331 13.83 -3.50 2.26
N PHE A 332 14.01 -2.30 2.81
CA PHE A 332 13.55 -1.95 4.16
C PHE A 332 12.04 -1.68 4.25
N HIS A 333 11.36 -1.56 3.11
CA HIS A 333 9.92 -1.40 3.04
C HIS A 333 9.26 -2.73 2.68
N VAL A 334 8.50 -3.29 3.62
CA VAL A 334 7.82 -4.58 3.44
C VAL A 334 6.40 -4.58 3.96
N GLN A 335 5.62 -5.52 3.43
CA GLN A 335 4.38 -5.98 4.04
C GLN A 335 4.56 -7.42 4.50
N GLN A 336 4.29 -7.67 5.78
CA GLN A 336 4.36 -9.01 6.35
C GLN A 336 2.96 -9.54 6.58
N VAL A 337 2.68 -10.75 6.07
CA VAL A 337 1.49 -11.51 6.51
C VAL A 337 1.77 -12.00 7.90
N CYS A 338 0.85 -11.72 8.82
CA CYS A 338 0.99 -12.03 10.21
C CYS A 338 -0.19 -12.87 10.67
N LYS A 339 0.09 -13.84 11.56
CA LYS A 339 -0.90 -14.24 12.56
C LYS A 339 -1.00 -13.11 13.58
N VAL A 340 -2.22 -12.78 14.00
CA VAL A 340 -2.48 -11.64 14.87
C VAL A 340 -3.34 -12.06 16.05
N THR A 341 -2.99 -11.63 17.26
CA THR A 341 -3.79 -11.81 18.47
C THR A 341 -4.30 -10.47 18.98
N LEU A 342 -5.61 -10.34 19.19
CA LEU A 342 -6.25 -9.14 19.75
C LEU A 342 -6.53 -9.35 21.24
N ASN A 343 -6.01 -8.45 22.06
CA ASN A 343 -6.18 -8.39 23.51
C ASN A 343 -5.83 -9.72 24.22
N GLY A 344 -4.90 -10.51 23.67
CA GLY A 344 -4.52 -11.82 24.21
C GLY A 344 -5.58 -12.92 24.09
N GLU A 345 -6.71 -12.67 23.43
CA GLU A 345 -7.89 -13.57 23.44
C GLU A 345 -8.21 -14.15 22.06
N GLN A 346 -8.36 -13.30 21.05
CA GLN A 346 -8.84 -13.69 19.74
C GLN A 346 -7.69 -13.71 18.74
N THR A 347 -7.55 -14.79 17.97
CA THR A 347 -6.55 -14.89 16.91
C THR A 347 -7.18 -14.78 15.53
N SER A 348 -6.52 -14.07 14.63
CA SER A 348 -6.82 -14.02 13.21
C SER A 348 -5.54 -13.79 12.37
N CYS A 349 -5.68 -13.28 11.16
CA CYS A 349 -4.58 -12.86 10.30
C CYS A 349 -4.67 -11.37 9.95
N GLY A 350 -3.55 -10.81 9.50
CA GLY A 350 -3.48 -9.44 9.03
C GLY A 350 -2.17 -9.13 8.33
N ILE A 351 -2.05 -7.89 7.88
CA ILE A 351 -0.81 -7.35 7.33
C ILE A 351 -0.23 -6.34 8.30
N LEU A 352 1.10 -6.41 8.46
CA LEU A 352 1.93 -5.36 9.03
C LEU A 352 2.84 -4.83 7.94
N GLU A 353 2.55 -3.64 7.43
CA GLU A 353 3.45 -2.87 6.60
C GLU A 353 4.38 -2.05 7.48
N HIS A 354 5.67 -2.12 7.17
CA HIS A 354 6.68 -1.35 7.85
C HIS A 354 7.71 -0.82 6.86
N ALA A 355 8.00 0.47 6.97
CA ALA A 355 9.15 1.10 6.34
C ALA A 355 9.97 1.77 7.43
N CYS A 356 11.27 1.43 7.50
CA CYS A 356 12.20 1.97 8.47
C CYS A 356 13.49 2.39 7.79
N ILE A 357 13.68 3.70 7.63
CA ILE A 357 14.89 4.30 7.05
C ILE A 357 15.37 5.38 8.02
N GLY A 358 16.69 5.48 8.22
CA GLY A 358 17.24 6.48 9.12
C GLY A 358 17.18 6.13 10.61
N PRO A 359 17.56 7.08 11.46
CA PRO A 359 17.63 6.90 12.90
C PRO A 359 16.25 6.69 13.54
N HIS A 360 16.22 5.84 14.56
CA HIS A 360 15.07 5.63 15.43
C HIS A 360 15.55 5.11 16.80
N ALA A 361 15.64 6.00 17.78
CA ALA A 361 16.24 5.74 19.08
C ALA A 361 15.61 4.57 19.85
N PRO A 362 14.27 4.40 19.92
CA PRO A 362 13.67 3.26 20.62
C PRO A 362 14.01 1.89 20.00
N SER A 363 14.25 1.85 18.68
CA SER A 363 14.64 0.62 17.98
C SER A 363 16.16 0.44 17.92
N GLY A 364 16.94 1.43 18.39
CA GLY A 364 18.40 1.39 18.38
C GLY A 364 19.04 1.59 17.00
N PHE A 365 18.33 2.21 16.06
CA PHE A 365 18.91 2.59 14.76
C PHE A 365 19.52 3.98 14.86
N GLU A 366 20.79 4.12 14.49
CA GLU A 366 21.57 5.34 14.63
C GLU A 366 21.89 6.01 13.28
N GLU A 367 21.94 5.22 12.19
CA GLU A 367 22.34 5.71 10.88
C GLU A 367 21.26 5.52 9.82
N PHE A 368 21.57 5.95 8.59
CA PHE A 368 20.66 5.86 7.46
C PHE A 368 20.26 4.42 7.13
N ALA A 369 21.24 3.50 7.17
CA ALA A 369 21.13 2.14 6.66
C ALA A 369 21.66 1.09 7.65
N ASP A 370 21.97 1.45 8.89
CA ASP A 370 22.42 0.49 9.89
C ASP A 370 21.32 -0.56 10.17
N VAL A 371 21.74 -1.68 10.74
CA VAL A 371 20.88 -2.83 11.00
C VAL A 371 20.83 -3.15 12.48
N TYR A 372 19.74 -3.81 12.90
CA TYR A 372 19.46 -4.04 14.31
C TYR A 372 20.54 -4.88 14.98
N ARG A 373 21.07 -4.39 16.11
CA ARG A 373 22.01 -5.11 16.96
C ARG A 373 21.32 -5.36 18.31
N PRO A 374 21.12 -6.62 18.73
CA PRO A 374 20.60 -6.93 20.06
C PRO A 374 21.48 -6.26 21.12
N ARG A 375 20.84 -5.61 22.10
CA ARG A 375 21.53 -5.02 23.25
C ARG A 375 21.80 -6.05 24.33
#